data_AF-A0A0L1JSB2-F1
#
_entry.id   AF-A0A0L1JSB2-F1
#
_cell.length_a   1.000
_cell.length_b   1.000
_cell.length_c   1.000
_cell.angle_alpha   90.00
_cell.angle_beta   90.00
_cell.angle_gamma   90.00
#
_symmetry.space_group_name_H-M   'P 1'
#
loop_
_entity.id
_entity.type
_entity.pdbx_description
1 polymer ?
#
loop_
_entity_poly.entity_id
_entity_poly.type
_entity_poly.pdbx_seq_one_letter_code
_entity_poly.pdbx_strand_id
1 'polypeptide(L)'
;MPLPLIAAMIVNLLVLIPVLLFAARGQRADAVFGPDTPARRILFSMYAAIAGVSAGLLALAALQSMPALAPATIAIMCLQIVYKSLTLPWLGLSHPVAATNLAVTLFHALALGAWAMGIGA
;
A
#
# COMPACT_ATOMS: atom_id res chain seq x y z
N MET A 1 -12.25 0.30 13.78
CA MET A 1 -10.91 0.72 13.30
C MET A 1 -10.86 2.24 13.25
N PRO A 2 -9.79 2.88 13.76
CA PRO A 2 -9.66 4.34 13.75
C PRO A 2 -9.73 4.94 12.34
N LEU A 3 -10.33 6.13 12.22
CA LEU A 3 -10.54 6.79 10.92
C LEU A 3 -9.24 7.05 10.14
N PRO A 4 -8.12 7.51 10.76
CA PRO A 4 -6.87 7.71 10.04
C PRO A 4 -6.35 6.42 9.37
N LEU A 5 -6.50 5.28 10.05
CA LEU A 5 -6.04 3.99 9.52
C LEU A 5 -6.94 3.54 8.36
N ILE A 6 -8.26 3.73 8.45
CA ILE A 6 -9.19 3.48 7.34
C ILE A 6 -8.78 4.30 6.11
N ALA A 7 -8.56 5.60 6.28
CA ALA A 7 -8.18 6.49 5.18
C ALA A 7 -6.87 6.04 4.52
N ALA A 8 -5.85 5.70 5.33
CA ALA A 8 -4.58 5.14 4.86
C ALA A 8 -4.74 3.88 4.01
N MET A 9 -5.60 2.95 4.43
CA MET A 9 -5.87 1.72 3.70
C MET A 9 -6.61 1.96 2.40
N ILE A 10 -7.60 2.86 2.39
CA ILE A 10 -8.35 3.22 1.19
C ILE A 10 -7.41 3.84 0.15
N VAL A 11 -6.60 4.84 0.54
CA VAL A 11 -5.63 5.47 -0.37
C VAL A 11 -4.65 4.44 -0.91
N ASN A 12 -4.20 3.49 -0.08
CA ASN A 12 -3.34 2.42 -0.55
C ASN A 12 -4.01 1.59 -1.66
N LEU A 13 -5.26 1.18 -1.49
CA LEU A 13 -5.97 0.43 -2.52
C LEU A 13 -6.23 1.25 -3.78
N LEU A 14 -6.59 2.53 -3.65
CA LEU A 14 -6.79 3.42 -4.78
C LEU A 14 -5.53 3.59 -5.64
N VAL A 15 -4.35 3.46 -5.05
CA VAL A 15 -3.06 3.48 -5.77
C VAL A 15 -2.69 2.09 -6.28
N LEU A 16 -2.80 1.08 -5.43
CA LEU A 16 -2.27 -0.26 -5.71
C LEU A 16 -3.10 -1.04 -6.72
N ILE A 17 -4.43 -0.87 -6.72
CA ILE A 17 -5.31 -1.55 -7.68
C ILE A 17 -4.99 -1.11 -9.12
N PRO A 18 -4.92 0.21 -9.46
CA PRO A 18 -4.49 0.63 -10.78
C PRO A 18 -3.10 0.11 -11.17
N VAL A 19 -2.14 0.10 -10.23
CA VAL A 19 -0.80 -0.45 -10.47
C VAL A 19 -0.86 -1.93 -10.85
N LEU A 20 -1.63 -2.74 -10.11
CA LEU A 20 -1.83 -4.16 -10.42
C LEU A 20 -2.52 -4.35 -11.78
N LEU A 21 -3.60 -3.61 -12.05
CA LEU A 21 -4.33 -3.68 -13.32
C LEU A 21 -3.44 -3.30 -14.51
N PHE A 22 -2.58 -2.30 -14.34
CA PHE A 22 -1.65 -1.90 -15.39
C PHE A 22 -0.51 -2.91 -15.56
N ALA A 23 0.09 -3.40 -14.47
CA ALA A 23 1.14 -4.41 -14.50
C ALA A 23 0.68 -5.72 -15.17
N ALA A 24 -0.61 -6.05 -15.09
CA ALA A 24 -1.20 -7.20 -15.77
C ALA A 24 -1.29 -7.05 -17.30
N ARG A 25 -1.06 -5.85 -17.87
CA ARG A 25 -1.16 -5.59 -19.33
C ARG A 25 0.04 -6.06 -20.16
N GLY A 26 0.87 -6.95 -19.62
CA GLY A 26 2.00 -7.56 -20.33
C GLY A 26 2.97 -6.50 -20.86
N GLN A 27 3.29 -6.56 -22.16
CA GLN A 27 4.29 -5.69 -22.82
C GLN A 27 4.01 -4.19 -22.67
N ARG A 28 2.75 -3.77 -22.52
CA ARG A 28 2.41 -2.35 -22.31
C ARG A 28 2.91 -1.81 -20.97
N ALA A 29 3.14 -2.69 -20.00
CA ALA A 29 3.67 -2.32 -18.69
C ALA A 29 5.20 -2.17 -18.70
N ASP A 30 5.88 -2.70 -19.73
CA ASP A 30 7.34 -2.81 -19.74
C ASP A 30 8.03 -1.44 -19.72
N ALA A 31 7.40 -0.41 -20.29
CA ALA A 31 7.91 0.96 -20.28
C ALA A 31 8.03 1.59 -18.88
N VAL A 32 7.28 1.07 -17.90
CA VAL A 32 7.22 1.61 -16.53
C VAL A 32 7.78 0.62 -15.51
N PHE A 33 7.54 -0.68 -15.71
CA PHE A 33 7.89 -1.74 -14.75
C PHE A 33 9.07 -2.60 -15.21
N GLY A 34 9.63 -2.33 -16.38
CA GLY A 34 10.61 -3.21 -17.02
C GLY A 34 9.98 -4.50 -17.58
N PRO A 35 10.78 -5.35 -18.25
CA PRO A 35 10.29 -6.53 -18.94
C PRO A 35 9.61 -7.54 -18.01
N ASP A 36 8.76 -8.41 -18.59
CA ASP A 36 8.12 -9.48 -17.85
C ASP A 36 9.13 -10.55 -17.39
N THR A 37 9.59 -10.40 -16.15
CA THR A 37 10.58 -11.29 -15.53
C THR A 37 9.97 -12.02 -14.33
N PRO A 38 10.57 -13.15 -13.90
CA PRO A 38 10.18 -13.80 -12.64
C PRO A 38 10.18 -12.84 -11.45
N ALA A 39 11.18 -11.94 -11.36
CA ALA A 39 11.25 -10.93 -10.31
C ALA A 39 10.04 -9.98 -10.34
N ARG A 40 9.63 -9.51 -11.52
CA ARG A 40 8.43 -8.67 -11.69
C ARG A 40 7.15 -9.39 -11.25
N ARG A 41 7.04 -10.69 -11.56
CA ARG A 41 5.88 -11.52 -11.17
C ARG A 41 5.85 -11.78 -9.66
N ILE A 42 7.00 -11.97 -9.02
CA ILE A 42 7.10 -12.06 -7.55
C ILE A 42 6.61 -10.76 -6.91
N LEU A 43 7.08 -9.61 -7.41
CA LEU A 43 6.66 -8.30 -6.93
C LEU A 43 5.15 -8.09 -7.12
N PHE A 44 4.60 -8.47 -8.28
CA PHE A 44 3.18 -8.45 -8.54
C PHE A 44 2.39 -9.27 -7.49
N SER A 45 2.84 -10.50 -7.19
CA SER A 45 2.20 -11.34 -6.16
C SER A 45 2.25 -10.70 -4.78
N MET A 46 3.36 -10.04 -4.41
CA MET A 46 3.44 -9.30 -3.16
C MET A 46 2.43 -8.14 -3.12
N TYR A 47 2.33 -7.37 -4.21
CA TYR A 47 1.37 -6.27 -4.32
C TYR A 47 -0.08 -6.78 -4.26
N ALA A 48 -0.38 -7.90 -4.93
CA ALA A 48 -1.69 -8.52 -4.90
C ALA A 48 -2.03 -9.01 -3.48
N ALA A 49 -1.07 -9.60 -2.76
CA ALA A 49 -1.26 -10.01 -1.37
C ALA A 49 -1.53 -8.80 -0.45
N ILE A 50 -0.75 -7.73 -0.58
CA ILE A 50 -0.95 -6.49 0.18
C ILE A 50 -2.33 -5.90 -0.11
N ALA A 51 -2.74 -5.84 -1.38
CA ALA A 51 -4.07 -5.36 -1.78
C ALA A 51 -5.19 -6.24 -1.20
N GLY A 52 -5.06 -7.56 -1.31
CA GLY A 52 -6.05 -8.53 -0.82
C GLY A 52 -6.23 -8.43 0.70
N VAL A 53 -5.14 -8.45 1.47
CA VAL A 53 -5.21 -8.28 2.94
C VAL A 53 -5.76 -6.90 3.30
N SER A 54 -5.37 -5.85 2.57
CA SER A 54 -5.87 -4.50 2.83
C SER A 54 -7.40 -4.41 2.60
N ALA A 55 -7.88 -4.98 1.50
CA ALA A 55 -9.30 -5.03 1.18
C ALA A 55 -10.09 -5.87 2.20
N GLY A 56 -9.54 -7.01 2.62
CA GLY A 56 -10.15 -7.86 3.65
C GLY A 56 -10.30 -7.15 4.99
N LEU A 57 -9.27 -6.45 5.46
CA LEU A 57 -9.32 -5.67 6.70
C LEU A 57 -10.33 -4.52 6.62
N LEU A 58 -10.43 -3.83 5.48
CA LEU A 58 -11.44 -2.79 5.25
C LEU A 58 -12.87 -3.36 5.23
N ALA A 59 -13.08 -4.50 4.56
CA ALA A 59 -14.38 -5.16 4.53
C ALA A 59 -14.81 -5.61 5.94
N LEU A 60 -13.90 -6.20 6.72
CA LEU A 60 -14.17 -6.56 8.11
C LEU A 60 -14.47 -5.33 8.98
N ALA A 61 -13.74 -4.23 8.78
CA ALA A 61 -13.99 -2.98 9.49
C ALA A 61 -15.35 -2.35 9.15
N ALA A 62 -15.88 -2.57 7.95
CA ALA A 62 -17.21 -2.12 7.54
C ALA A 62 -18.33 -2.97 8.14
N LEU A 63 -18.09 -4.27 8.36
CA LEU A 63 -19.07 -5.18 8.95
C LEU A 63 -19.12 -5.10 10.48
N GLN A 64 -17.99 -4.79 11.11
CA GLN A 64 -17.88 -4.74 12.58
C GLN A 64 -16.92 -3.63 13.03
N SER A 65 -17.37 -2.80 13.96
CA SER A 65 -16.53 -1.84 14.69
C SER A 65 -15.61 -2.58 15.66
N MET A 66 -14.58 -3.24 15.16
CA MET A 66 -13.64 -3.98 16.00
C MET A 66 -12.37 -3.17 16.29
N PRO A 67 -12.08 -2.85 17.57
CA PRO A 67 -10.75 -2.42 18.00
C PRO A 67 -9.67 -3.45 17.67
N ALA A 68 -10.05 -4.74 17.62
CA ALA A 68 -9.17 -5.87 17.36
C ALA A 68 -8.50 -5.87 15.97
N LEU A 69 -8.99 -5.08 15.01
CA LEU A 69 -8.39 -4.97 13.67
C LEU A 69 -7.23 -3.97 13.62
N ALA A 70 -7.10 -3.09 14.62
CA ALA A 70 -6.07 -2.05 14.62
C ALA A 70 -4.64 -2.64 14.60
N PRO A 71 -4.28 -3.67 15.41
CA PRO A 71 -2.95 -4.25 15.35
C PRO A 71 -2.58 -4.84 13.98
N ALA A 72 -3.50 -5.58 13.35
CA ALA A 72 -3.28 -6.15 12.02
C ALA A 72 -3.12 -5.05 10.95
N THR A 73 -3.92 -4.00 11.06
CA THR A 73 -3.85 -2.83 10.16
C THR A 73 -2.54 -2.07 10.31
N ILE A 74 -2.10 -1.84 11.55
CA ILE A 74 -0.82 -1.19 11.83
C ILE A 74 0.33 -2.05 11.28
N ALA A 75 0.30 -3.37 11.49
CA ALA A 75 1.34 -4.26 10.99
C ALA A 75 1.48 -4.20 9.46
N ILE A 76 0.37 -4.27 8.71
CA ILE A 76 0.43 -4.16 7.25
C ILE A 76 0.79 -2.74 6.77
N MET A 77 0.43 -1.68 7.50
CA MET A 77 0.88 -0.32 7.20
C MET A 77 2.40 -0.17 7.41
N CYS A 78 2.94 -0.67 8.52
CA CYS A 78 4.37 -0.65 8.79
C CYS A 78 5.16 -1.42 7.71
N LEU A 79 4.68 -2.60 7.31
CA LEU A 79 5.29 -3.36 6.20
C LEU A 79 5.33 -2.50 4.93
N GLN A 80 4.24 -1.79 4.62
CA GLN A 80 4.16 -0.95 3.44
C GLN A 80 5.06 0.27 3.51
N ILE A 81 5.12 0.95 4.65
CA ILE A 81 6.06 2.06 4.90
C ILE A 81 7.48 1.60 4.61
N VAL A 82 7.89 0.45 5.18
CA VAL A 82 9.25 -0.08 4.99
C VAL A 82 9.50 -0.42 3.51
N TYR A 83 8.67 -1.28 2.90
CA TYR A 83 8.87 -1.70 1.51
C TYR A 83 8.89 -0.50 0.55
N LYS A 84 7.92 0.42 0.67
CA LYS A 84 7.79 1.57 -0.23
C LYS A 84 8.94 2.54 -0.07
N SER A 85 9.39 2.78 1.17
CA SER A 85 10.58 3.60 1.43
C SER A 85 11.83 2.99 0.79
N LEU A 86 11.98 1.67 0.87
CA LEU A 86 13.11 0.97 0.27
C LEU A 86 13.12 1.09 -1.26
N THR A 87 12.00 1.35 -1.94
CA THR A 87 12.02 1.53 -3.40
C THR A 87 12.78 2.77 -3.86
N LEU A 88 12.90 3.80 -3.01
CA LEU A 88 13.52 5.07 -3.35
C LEU A 88 15.02 4.97 -3.68
N PRO A 89 15.90 4.38 -2.84
CA PRO A 89 17.33 4.27 -3.14
C PRO A 89 17.63 3.42 -4.38
N TRP A 90 16.75 2.46 -4.73
CA TRP A 90 16.96 1.58 -5.88
C TRP A 90 16.51 2.18 -7.22
N LEU A 91 15.46 3.00 -7.20
CA LEU A 91 14.82 3.51 -8.42
C LEU A 91 14.98 5.02 -8.62
N GLY A 92 15.27 5.77 -7.55
CA GLY A 92 15.35 7.23 -7.57
C GLY A 92 13.98 7.93 -7.62
N LEU A 93 13.97 9.24 -7.36
CA LEU A 93 12.74 10.05 -7.34
C LEU A 93 12.09 10.25 -8.72
N SER A 94 12.88 10.17 -9.80
CA SER A 94 12.37 10.32 -11.16
C SER A 94 11.53 9.12 -11.60
N HIS A 95 11.64 7.98 -10.92
CA HIS A 95 10.86 6.80 -11.23
C HIS A 95 9.41 6.95 -10.70
N PRO A 96 8.38 6.85 -11.55
CA PRO A 96 7.00 7.16 -11.17
C PRO A 96 6.48 6.27 -10.03
N VAL A 97 6.89 5.01 -9.99
CA VAL A 97 6.52 4.08 -8.92
C VAL A 97 7.17 4.46 -7.59
N ALA A 98 8.42 4.91 -7.59
CA ALA A 98 9.14 5.28 -6.37
C ALA A 98 8.60 6.59 -5.78
N ALA A 99 8.30 7.58 -6.64
CA ALA A 99 7.63 8.81 -6.25
C ALA A 99 6.24 8.53 -5.63
N THR A 100 5.44 7.68 -6.29
CA THR A 100 4.12 7.28 -5.79
C THR A 100 4.22 6.53 -4.46
N ASN A 101 5.19 5.61 -4.34
CA ASN A 101 5.45 4.87 -3.12
C ASN A 101 5.83 5.79 -1.96
N LEU A 102 6.69 6.78 -2.20
CA LEU A 102 7.07 7.78 -1.21
C LEU A 102 5.86 8.60 -0.74
N ALA A 103 4.99 9.04 -1.65
CA ALA A 103 3.78 9.76 -1.29
C ALA A 103 2.85 8.92 -0.39
N VAL A 104 2.65 7.63 -0.72
CA VAL A 104 1.84 6.74 0.12
C VAL A 104 2.52 6.44 1.46
N THR A 105 3.85 6.27 1.49
CA THR A 105 4.62 6.13 2.73
C THR A 105 4.38 7.31 3.65
N LEU A 106 4.50 8.54 3.15
CA LEU A 106 4.27 9.75 3.94
C LEU A 106 2.84 9.79 4.47
N PHE A 107 1.86 9.47 3.63
CA PHE A 107 0.46 9.41 4.07
C PHE A 107 0.22 8.35 5.15
N HIS A 108 0.82 7.16 5.02
CA HIS A 108 0.74 6.10 6.03
C HIS A 108 1.41 6.48 7.35
N ALA A 109 2.58 7.12 7.29
CA ALA A 109 3.27 7.61 8.48
C ALA A 109 2.45 8.69 9.21
N LEU A 110 1.86 9.62 8.47
CA LEU A 110 0.98 10.66 9.02
C LEU A 110 -0.28 10.06 9.65
N ALA A 111 -0.92 9.09 8.99
CA ALA A 111 -2.09 8.41 9.53
C ALA A 111 -1.78 7.64 10.83
N LEU A 112 -0.62 6.98 10.89
CA LEU A 112 -0.16 6.30 12.10
C LEU A 112 0.13 7.29 13.24
N GLY A 113 0.79 8.42 12.93
CA GLY A 113 1.04 9.49 13.89
C GLY A 113 -0.25 10.12 14.42
N ALA A 114 -1.22 10.41 13.54
CA ALA A 114 -2.53 10.94 13.93
C ALA A 114 -3.26 9.99 14.88
N TRP A 115 -3.29 8.69 14.57
CA TRP A 115 -3.85 7.68 15.46
C TRP A 115 -3.12 7.64 16.82
N ALA A 116 -1.78 7.65 16.83
CA ALA A 116 -0.99 7.62 18.06
C ALA A 116 -1.23 8.85 18.96
N MET A 117 -1.59 9.99 18.36
CA MET A 117 -1.99 11.22 19.06
C MET A 117 -3.47 11.24 19.46
N GLY A 118 -4.23 10.16 19.21
CA GLY A 118 -5.66 10.07 19.52
C GLY A 118 -6.57 10.86 18.57
N ILE A 119 -6.05 11.34 17.44
CA ILE A 119 -6.83 12.12 16.46
C ILE A 119 -7.68 11.15 15.63
N GLY A 120 -9.02 11.27 15.72
CA GLY A 120 -9.95 10.39 15.00
C GLY A 120 -9.94 8.93 15.49
N ALA A 121 -9.58 8.73 16.76
CA ALA A 121 -9.64 7.46 17.49
C ALA A 121 -11.06 7.11 17.93
#